data_AF-A0A7C9EBH9-F1
#
_entry.id   AF-A0A7C9EBH9-F1
#
_cell.length_a   1.000
_cell.length_b   1.000
_cell.length_c   1.000
_cell.angle_alpha   90.00
_cell.angle_beta   90.00
_cell.angle_gamma   90.00
#
_symmetry.space_group_name_H-M   'P 1'
#
loop_
_entity.id
_entity.type
_entity.pdbx_description
1 polymer ?
#
loop_
_entity_poly.entity_id
_entity_poly.type
_entity_poly.pdbx_seq_one_letter_code
_entity_poly.pdbx_strand_id
1 'polypeptide(L)'
;LRTSEAVMHERCSDSESASDSDDDGEGVVWARSGVEAEDYIRRRRIWKHVIKGVGQMFSSADSFRYTIWKYALANRFDYYFVRNCRQRIAVKCTAEGCKFYICVRGHVKMDGMLVKDFVSEHVHTVG
;
A
#
# COMPACT_ATOMS: atom_id res chain seq x y z
N LEU A 1 -16.42 -13.48 38.75
CA LEU A 1 -15.49 -14.28 37.92
C LEU A 1 -14.89 -13.34 36.89
N ARG A 2 -13.60 -13.03 37.07
CA ARG A 2 -12.86 -12.02 36.35
C ARG A 2 -12.02 -12.76 35.31
N THR A 3 -12.28 -12.56 34.02
CA THR A 3 -11.34 -12.90 32.96
C THR A 3 -11.25 -11.71 32.03
N SER A 4 -10.30 -10.84 32.35
CA SER A 4 -9.77 -9.83 31.44
C SER A 4 -9.06 -10.55 30.29
N GLU A 5 -9.61 -10.50 29.08
CA GLU A 5 -8.91 -10.88 27.86
C GLU A 5 -7.83 -9.84 27.57
N ALA A 6 -6.59 -10.18 27.88
CA ALA A 6 -5.43 -9.45 27.40
C ALA A 6 -5.29 -9.72 25.90
N VAL A 7 -5.73 -8.79 25.05
CA VAL A 7 -5.35 -8.79 23.64
C VAL A 7 -3.86 -8.50 23.58
N MET A 8 -3.07 -9.54 23.34
CA MET A 8 -1.64 -9.43 23.06
C MET A 8 -1.46 -8.52 21.84
N HIS A 9 -1.08 -7.26 22.07
CA HIS A 9 -0.41 -6.49 21.04
C HIS A 9 1.02 -6.99 20.99
N GLU A 10 1.25 -7.99 20.14
CA GLU A 10 2.60 -8.41 19.79
C GLU A 10 3.34 -7.21 19.21
N ARG A 11 4.43 -6.88 19.90
CA ARG A 11 5.37 -5.81 19.55
C ARG A 11 6.02 -6.22 18.24
N CYS A 12 6.14 -5.29 17.29
CA CYS A 12 6.91 -5.55 16.07
C CYS A 12 8.34 -5.95 16.46
N SER A 13 8.66 -7.23 16.33
CA SER A 13 10.01 -7.74 16.36
C SER A 13 10.45 -7.87 14.90
N ASP A 14 11.32 -6.96 14.47
CA ASP A 14 12.01 -7.08 13.19
C ASP A 14 13.04 -8.21 13.32
N SER A 15 12.67 -9.39 12.84
CA SER A 15 13.62 -10.46 12.55
C SER A 15 13.70 -10.62 11.04
N GLU A 16 14.77 -10.06 10.50
CA GLU A 16 15.23 -10.11 9.12
C GLU A 16 15.67 -11.54 8.78
N SER A 17 15.17 -12.07 7.67
CA SER A 17 15.71 -13.26 7.01
C SER A 17 15.37 -13.15 5.52
N ALA A 18 16.40 -12.86 4.74
CA ALA A 18 16.37 -12.86 3.29
C ALA A 18 16.08 -14.26 2.77
N SER A 19 15.20 -14.35 1.76
CA SER A 19 15.11 -15.50 0.89
C SER A 19 15.20 -14.97 -0.53
N ASP A 20 16.35 -15.20 -1.16
CA ASP A 20 16.59 -15.04 -2.59
C ASP A 20 15.50 -15.80 -3.36
N SER A 21 14.87 -15.11 -4.30
CA SER A 21 13.97 -15.71 -5.29
C SER A 21 14.12 -14.90 -6.57
N ASP A 22 14.33 -15.63 -7.66
CA ASP A 22 14.98 -15.22 -8.89
C ASP A 22 14.42 -13.94 -9.55
N ASP A 23 15.36 -13.09 -9.93
CA ASP A 23 15.22 -11.88 -10.73
C ASP A 23 14.85 -12.23 -12.19
N ASP A 24 13.56 -12.37 -12.47
CA ASP A 24 13.04 -12.09 -13.81
C ASP A 24 12.82 -10.58 -13.91
N GLY A 25 13.93 -9.86 -14.12
CA GLY A 25 13.94 -8.43 -14.33
C GLY A 25 13.07 -8.03 -15.52
N GLU A 26 11.79 -7.71 -15.26
CA GLU A 26 11.07 -6.72 -16.05
C GLU A 26 11.74 -5.35 -15.82
N GLY A 27 12.89 -5.18 -16.47
CA GLY A 27 13.61 -3.93 -16.51
C GLY A 27 12.65 -2.81 -16.89
N VAL A 28 12.60 -1.77 -16.08
CA VAL A 28 11.81 -0.57 -16.34
C VAL A 28 12.37 0.09 -17.60
N VAL A 29 11.80 -0.28 -18.76
CA VAL A 29 12.07 0.34 -20.04
C VAL A 29 11.43 1.73 -19.99
N TRP A 30 12.25 2.77 -19.90
CA TRP A 30 11.78 4.14 -20.12
C TRP A 30 11.33 4.24 -21.58
N ALA A 31 10.02 4.38 -21.80
CA ALA A 31 9.38 4.26 -23.12
C ALA A 31 9.97 5.21 -24.18
N ARG A 32 10.39 4.64 -25.32
CA ARG A 32 10.72 5.34 -26.57
C ARG A 32 9.56 5.10 -27.56
N SER A 33 8.78 6.14 -27.88
CA SER A 33 7.76 6.25 -28.96
C SER A 33 6.26 6.18 -28.57
N GLY A 34 5.44 6.86 -29.40
CA GLY A 34 4.09 7.38 -29.12
C GLY A 34 2.90 6.40 -29.10
N VAL A 35 3.12 5.10 -29.26
CA VAL A 35 2.09 4.07 -28.98
C VAL A 35 1.86 3.86 -27.47
N GLU A 36 2.83 4.27 -26.63
CA GLU A 36 2.82 4.06 -25.17
C GLU A 36 1.96 5.08 -24.38
N ALA A 37 1.58 6.20 -25.00
CA ALA A 37 0.85 7.26 -24.30
C ALA A 37 -0.59 6.84 -23.94
N GLU A 38 -1.28 6.14 -24.84
CA GLU A 38 -2.65 5.67 -24.61
C GLU A 38 -2.72 4.58 -23.54
N ASP A 39 -1.78 3.63 -23.59
CA ASP A 39 -1.65 2.58 -22.60
C ASP A 39 -1.25 3.12 -21.22
N TYR A 40 -0.41 4.16 -21.18
CA TYR A 40 -0.12 4.89 -19.95
C TYR A 40 -1.38 5.59 -19.40
N ILE A 41 -2.15 6.29 -20.24
CA ILE A 41 -3.41 6.94 -19.84
C ILE A 41 -4.39 5.90 -19.30
N ARG A 42 -4.52 4.74 -19.97
CA ARG A 42 -5.37 3.62 -19.53
C ARG A 42 -4.92 3.08 -18.17
N ARG A 43 -3.63 2.76 -18.02
CA ARG A 43 -3.05 2.26 -16.75
C ARG A 43 -3.26 3.25 -15.61
N ARG A 44 -3.01 4.54 -15.84
CA ARG A 44 -3.22 5.61 -14.86
C ARG A 44 -4.68 5.69 -14.39
N ARG A 45 -5.65 5.57 -15.30
CA ARG A 45 -7.09 5.55 -14.95
C ARG A 45 -7.44 4.37 -14.04
N ILE A 46 -6.88 3.18 -14.31
CA ILE A 46 -7.09 1.99 -13.47
C ILE A 46 -6.46 2.21 -12.08
N TRP A 47 -5.21 2.65 -12.05
CA TRP A 47 -4.46 2.84 -10.80
C TRP A 47 -5.05 3.93 -9.91
N LYS A 48 -5.70 4.94 -10.49
CA LYS A 48 -6.40 5.99 -9.72
C LYS A 48 -7.48 5.42 -8.80
N HIS A 49 -8.07 4.28 -9.17
CA HIS A 49 -9.18 3.65 -8.47
C HIS A 49 -8.86 2.23 -7.97
N VAL A 50 -7.58 1.85 -7.87
CA VAL A 50 -7.18 0.49 -7.48
C VAL A 50 -7.43 0.21 -5.98
N ILE A 51 -7.39 1.26 -5.14
CA ILE A 51 -7.79 1.19 -3.74
C ILE A 51 -9.25 1.61 -3.64
N LYS A 52 -10.14 0.69 -3.27
CA LYS A 52 -11.58 0.88 -3.13
C LYS A 52 -11.98 1.39 -1.75
N GLY A 53 -11.20 1.04 -0.73
CA GLY A 53 -11.37 1.53 0.63
C GLY A 53 -11.36 0.41 1.67
N VAL A 54 -11.94 0.72 2.84
CA VAL A 54 -12.03 -0.21 3.98
C VAL A 54 -12.74 -1.50 3.56
N GLY A 55 -12.23 -2.65 4.00
CA GLY A 55 -12.77 -3.96 3.63
C GLY A 55 -12.07 -4.61 2.42
N GLN A 56 -11.30 -3.85 1.64
CA GLN A 56 -10.52 -4.42 0.54
C GLN A 56 -9.42 -5.36 1.07
N MET A 57 -9.29 -6.50 0.42
CA MET A 57 -8.27 -7.50 0.69
C MET A 57 -7.14 -7.42 -0.34
N PHE A 58 -5.92 -7.65 0.11
CA PHE A 58 -4.73 -7.88 -0.70
C PHE A 58 -4.15 -9.25 -0.36
N SER A 59 -3.59 -9.93 -1.34
CA SER A 59 -3.01 -11.27 -1.14
C SER A 59 -1.80 -11.25 -0.20
N SER A 60 -1.06 -10.15 -0.15
CA SER A 60 0.14 -10.03 0.69
C SER A 60 0.51 -8.58 0.99
N ALA A 61 1.47 -8.41 1.91
CA ALA A 61 2.13 -7.13 2.19
C ALA A 61 2.76 -6.52 0.93
N ASP A 62 3.42 -7.32 0.09
CA ASP A 62 4.06 -6.87 -1.14
C ASP A 62 3.05 -6.42 -2.20
N SER A 63 1.93 -7.14 -2.32
CA SER A 63 0.82 -6.74 -3.17
C SER A 63 0.27 -5.36 -2.77
N PHE A 64 0.17 -5.11 -1.46
CA PHE A 64 -0.22 -3.79 -0.96
C PHE A 64 0.83 -2.71 -1.28
N ARG A 65 2.14 -2.96 -1.07
CA ARG A 65 3.22 -2.01 -1.37
C ARG A 65 3.21 -1.58 -2.83
N TYR A 66 3.05 -2.55 -3.73
CA TYR A 66 2.99 -2.27 -5.16
C TYR A 66 1.71 -1.52 -5.55
N THR A 67 0.58 -1.86 -4.92
CA THR A 67 -0.70 -1.17 -5.13
C THR A 67 -0.63 0.28 -4.67
N ILE A 68 -0.10 0.55 -3.47
CA ILE A 68 -0.01 1.92 -2.95
C ILE A 68 0.95 2.77 -3.79
N TRP A 69 2.04 2.20 -4.28
CA TRP A 69 2.95 2.87 -5.23
C TRP A 69 2.22 3.29 -6.51
N LYS A 70 1.47 2.37 -7.14
CA LYS A 70 0.65 2.68 -8.33
C LYS A 70 -0.41 3.74 -8.05
N TYR A 71 -1.10 3.62 -6.91
CA TYR A 71 -2.12 4.56 -6.49
C TYR A 71 -1.55 5.96 -6.28
N ALA A 72 -0.40 6.07 -5.62
CA ALA A 72 0.33 7.31 -5.42
C ALA A 72 0.81 7.93 -6.74
N LEU A 73 1.38 7.12 -7.63
CA LEU A 73 1.81 7.57 -8.96
C LEU A 73 0.65 8.10 -9.80
N ALA A 74 -0.51 7.44 -9.76
CA ALA A 74 -1.67 7.85 -10.53
C ALA A 74 -2.36 9.09 -9.98
N ASN A 75 -2.43 9.20 -8.66
CA ASN A 75 -3.02 10.32 -7.94
C ASN A 75 -2.04 11.46 -7.69
N ARG A 76 -0.73 11.29 -7.97
CA ARG A 76 0.33 12.32 -7.96
C ARG A 76 0.71 12.88 -6.58
N PHE A 77 0.74 12.03 -5.57
CA PHE A 77 1.20 12.41 -4.23
C PHE A 77 2.37 11.53 -3.79
N ASP A 78 3.23 12.08 -2.95
CA ASP A 78 4.29 11.34 -2.27
C ASP A 78 3.81 10.87 -0.89
N TYR A 79 4.37 9.75 -0.45
CA TYR A 79 4.00 9.11 0.81
C TYR A 79 5.20 8.48 1.51
N TYR A 80 5.04 8.20 2.80
CA TYR A 80 6.00 7.44 3.58
C TYR A 80 5.29 6.35 4.40
N PHE A 81 6.03 5.30 4.73
CA PHE A 81 5.55 4.24 5.60
C PHE A 81 5.72 4.62 7.07
N VAL A 82 4.61 4.74 7.80
CA VAL A 82 4.60 4.88 9.26
C VAL A 82 4.93 3.54 9.93
N ARG A 83 4.43 2.45 9.35
CA ARG A 83 4.74 1.06 9.70
C ARG A 83 4.86 0.27 8.41
N ASN A 84 5.84 -0.63 8.35
CA ASN A 84 6.07 -1.49 7.20
C ASN A 84 6.49 -2.89 7.66
N CYS A 85 5.56 -3.69 8.15
CA CYS A 85 5.81 -5.09 8.45
C CYS A 85 4.77 -5.98 7.77
N ARG A 86 5.06 -7.29 7.70
CA ARG A 86 4.18 -8.26 7.02
C ARG A 86 2.76 -8.29 7.59
N GLN A 87 2.58 -7.98 8.87
CA GLN A 87 1.29 -8.01 9.56
C GLN A 87 0.59 -6.65 9.64
N ARG A 88 1.31 -5.53 9.44
CA ARG A 88 0.73 -4.19 9.46
C ARG A 88 1.54 -3.26 8.60
N ILE A 89 0.88 -2.64 7.64
CA ILE A 89 1.45 -1.55 6.87
C ILE A 89 0.55 -0.33 7.06
N ALA A 90 1.16 0.80 7.42
CA ALA A 90 0.48 2.06 7.55
C ALA A 90 1.25 3.12 6.75
N VAL A 91 0.52 3.89 5.95
CA VAL A 91 1.07 4.89 5.04
C VAL A 91 0.40 6.23 5.29
N LYS A 92 1.19 7.29 5.21
CA LYS A 92 0.74 8.69 5.26
C LYS A 92 1.31 9.47 4.08
N CYS A 93 0.62 10.52 3.67
CA CYS A 93 1.17 11.47 2.72
C CYS A 93 2.29 12.29 3.37
N THR A 94 3.30 12.67 2.60
CA THR A 94 4.45 13.48 3.05
C THR A 94 4.11 14.96 3.23
N ALA A 95 3.05 15.46 2.57
CA ALA A 95 2.65 16.85 2.67
C ALA A 95 2.20 17.21 4.10
N GLU A 96 2.66 18.36 4.59
CA GLU A 96 2.34 18.83 5.93
C GLU A 96 0.83 19.07 6.09
N GLY A 97 0.27 18.64 7.23
CA GLY A 97 -1.16 18.75 7.50
C GLY A 97 -2.06 17.83 6.67
N CYS A 98 -1.49 16.98 5.80
CA CYS A 98 -2.27 16.10 4.95
C CYS A 98 -2.97 14.99 5.75
N LYS A 99 -4.27 14.81 5.49
CA LYS A 99 -5.11 13.81 6.17
C LYS A 99 -5.02 12.40 5.56
N PHE A 100 -4.39 12.28 4.39
CA PHE A 100 -4.29 10.99 3.70
C PHE A 100 -3.62 9.95 4.60
N TYR A 101 -4.34 8.86 4.81
CA TYR A 101 -3.91 7.77 5.67
C TYR A 101 -4.51 6.46 5.20
N ILE A 102 -3.70 5.41 5.17
CA ILE A 102 -4.18 4.05 4.96
C ILE A 102 -3.46 3.09 5.89
N CYS A 103 -4.23 2.18 6.49
CA CYS A 103 -3.74 1.13 7.36
C CYS A 103 -4.28 -0.20 6.89
N VAL A 104 -3.38 -1.11 6.54
CA VAL A 104 -3.71 -2.52 6.30
C VAL A 104 -3.16 -3.38 7.43
N ARG A 105 -3.91 -4.43 7.77
CA ARG A 105 -3.55 -5.41 8.79
C ARG A 105 -3.68 -6.81 8.23
N GLY A 106 -2.79 -7.70 8.65
CA GLY A 106 -2.91 -9.12 8.38
C GLY A 106 -4.25 -9.62 8.91
N HIS A 107 -4.97 -10.39 8.09
CA HIS A 107 -6.24 -10.97 8.48
C HIS A 107 -5.99 -12.37 9.08
N VAL A 108 -6.42 -12.59 10.33
CA VAL A 108 -6.03 -13.81 11.08
C VAL A 108 -6.61 -15.09 10.47
N LYS A 109 -7.81 -15.01 9.88
CA LYS A 109 -8.51 -16.19 9.32
C LYS A 109 -8.34 -16.37 7.81
N MET A 110 -7.91 -15.33 7.11
CA MET A 110 -7.78 -15.33 5.65
C MET A 110 -6.37 -14.87 5.36
N ASP A 111 -5.57 -15.70 4.70
CA ASP A 111 -4.21 -15.30 4.36
C ASP A 111 -4.25 -14.07 3.45
N GLY A 112 -3.68 -12.96 3.92
CA GLY A 112 -3.73 -11.66 3.24
C GLY A 112 -3.86 -10.46 4.17
N MET A 113 -3.93 -9.28 3.55
CA MET A 113 -3.95 -7.97 4.19
C MET A 113 -5.29 -7.28 3.96
N LEU A 114 -5.96 -6.89 5.05
CA LEU A 114 -7.23 -6.18 5.03
C LEU A 114 -7.02 -4.68 5.24
N VAL A 115 -7.62 -3.84 4.40
CA VAL A 115 -7.72 -2.39 4.65
C VAL A 115 -8.61 -2.14 5.85
N LYS A 116 -7.99 -1.70 6.95
CA LYS A 116 -8.68 -1.39 8.21
C LYS A 116 -9.13 0.07 8.26
N ASP A 117 -8.25 0.98 7.84
CA ASP A 117 -8.49 2.42 7.84
C ASP A 117 -8.10 2.98 6.48
N PHE A 118 -8.93 3.86 5.93
CA PHE A 118 -8.65 4.54 4.66
C PHE A 118 -9.25 5.94 4.65
N VAL A 119 -8.40 6.94 4.51
CA VAL A 119 -8.73 8.34 4.29
C VAL A 119 -8.05 8.74 2.98
N SER A 120 -8.84 8.95 1.93
CA SER A 120 -8.33 9.29 0.59
C SER A 120 -8.16 10.80 0.37
N GLU A 121 -8.57 11.63 1.32
CA GLU A 121 -8.55 13.08 1.18
C GLU A 121 -7.13 13.65 1.29
N HIS A 122 -6.79 14.51 0.34
CA HIS A 122 -5.58 15.33 0.36
C HIS A 122 -5.97 16.79 0.54
N VAL A 123 -5.21 17.54 1.36
CA VAL A 123 -5.44 18.97 1.62
C VAL A 123 -4.32 19.85 1.04
N HIS A 124 -3.75 19.41 -0.08
CA HIS A 124 -2.73 20.12 -0.83
C HIS A 124 -2.99 19.92 -2.32
N THR A 125 -2.41 20.78 -3.16
CA THR A 125 -2.38 20.53 -4.60
C THR A 125 -1.61 19.23 -4.83
N VAL A 126 -2.30 18.27 -5.41
CA VAL A 126 -1.74 17.00 -5.84
C VAL A 126 -1.38 17.19 -7.32
N GLY A 127 -0.12 16.94 -7.70
CA GLY A 127 0.46 17.39 -8.97
C GLY A 127 -0.05 16.72 -10.24
#